data_AF-A0A7V9Z704-F1
#
_entry.id   AF-A0A7V9Z704-F1
#
_cell.length_a   1.000
_cell.length_b   1.000
_cell.length_c   1.000
_cell.angle_alpha   90.00
_cell.angle_beta   90.00
_cell.angle_gamma   90.00
#
_symmetry.space_group_name_H-M   'P 1'
#
loop_
_entity.id
_entity.type
_entity.pdbx_description
1 polymer ?
#
loop_
_entity_poly.entity_id
_entity_poly.type
_entity_poly.pdbx_seq_one_letter_code
_entity_poly.pdbx_strand_id
1 'polypeptide(L)'
;MPTETAVGLVFSMIRKDGILLFNEENQVLLTTMSTFQLFLDVYLASTYSECAVIFWTIAKELGIRESLLLSGKQIITSFTSALLLSMLFG
;
A
#
# COMPACT_ATOMS: atom_id res chain seq x y z
N MET A 1 -6.04 13.06 1.50
CA MET A 1 -5.82 12.26 2.72
C MET A 1 -5.11 13.14 3.74
N PRO A 2 -5.45 13.08 5.04
CA PRO A 2 -4.76 13.81 6.09
C PRO A 2 -3.26 13.44 6.12
N THR A 3 -2.38 14.40 6.39
CA THR A 3 -0.92 14.20 6.46
C THR A 3 -0.52 13.16 7.52
N GLU A 4 -1.28 13.11 8.60
CA GLU A 4 -1.09 12.20 9.73
C GLU A 4 -1.29 10.73 9.33
N THR A 5 -2.16 10.48 8.36
CA THR A 5 -2.46 9.13 7.83
C THR A 5 -1.40 8.64 6.84
N ALA A 6 -0.74 9.58 6.16
CA ALA A 6 0.27 9.26 5.16
C ALA A 6 1.50 8.57 5.77
N VAL A 7 1.86 8.91 7.01
CA VAL A 7 3.01 8.31 7.69
C VAL A 7 2.73 6.85 8.05
N GLY A 8 1.56 6.56 8.62
CA GLY A 8 1.11 5.19 8.89
C GLY A 8 1.02 4.35 7.61
N LEU A 9 0.52 4.94 6.51
CA LEU A 9 0.45 4.29 5.21
C LEU A 9 1.84 3.97 4.62
N VAL A 10 2.77 4.92 4.66
CA VAL A 10 4.13 4.73 4.15
C VAL A 10 4.88 3.68 4.98
N PHE A 11 4.75 3.70 6.30
CA PHE A 11 5.38 2.68 7.15
C PHE A 11 4.75 1.30 6.99
N SER A 12 3.43 1.21 6.81
CA SER A 12 2.74 -0.06 6.52
C SER A 12 3.08 -0.63 5.14
N MET A 13 3.41 0.22 4.16
CA MET A 13 3.96 -0.21 2.86
C MET A 13 5.38 -0.77 2.97
N ILE A 14 6.22 -0.25 3.87
CA ILE A 14 7.60 -0.71 4.09
C ILE A 14 7.62 -2.02 4.90
N ARG A 15 6.74 -2.13 5.90
CA ARG A 15 6.58 -3.31 6.74
C ARG A 15 5.13 -3.41 7.17
N LYS A 16 4.51 -4.58 6.97
CA LYS A 16 3.09 -4.83 7.31
C LYS A 16 2.75 -4.49 8.78
N ASP A 17 3.73 -4.56 9.68
CA ASP A 17 3.64 -4.17 11.09
C ASP A 17 3.43 -2.66 11.31
N GLY A 18 3.77 -1.81 10.33
CA GLY A 18 3.52 -0.36 10.36
C GLY A 18 2.03 0.00 10.39
N ILE A 19 1.14 -0.97 10.15
CA ILE A 19 -0.29 -0.79 10.36
C ILE A 19 -0.64 -0.55 11.83
N LEU A 20 0.21 -0.98 12.77
CA LEU A 20 0.05 -0.74 14.21
C LEU A 20 0.22 0.74 14.57
N LEU A 21 0.90 1.52 13.74
CA LEU A 21 1.07 2.96 13.90
C LEU A 21 -0.27 3.71 13.77
N PHE A 22 -1.27 3.13 13.10
CA PHE A 22 -2.65 3.66 13.07
C PHE A 22 -3.38 3.52 14.42
N ASN A 23 -2.83 2.72 15.34
CA ASN A 23 -3.37 2.48 16.69
C ASN A 23 -2.63 3.26 17.79
N GLU A 24 -1.48 3.87 17.48
CA GLU A 24 -0.66 4.61 18.46
C GLU A 24 -1.27 6.01 18.70
N GLU A 25 -1.58 6.31 19.96
CA GLU A 25 -2.31 7.50 20.45
C GLU A 25 -3.83 7.59 20.12
N ASN A 26 -4.60 6.72 20.78
CA ASN A 26 -6.03 6.94 21.08
C ASN A 26 -7.02 6.72 19.91
N GLN A 27 -6.70 5.83 18.96
CA GLN A 27 -7.59 5.44 17.85
C GLN A 27 -8.09 6.61 16.98
N VAL A 28 -7.48 7.80 17.09
CA VAL A 28 -7.95 9.04 16.42
C VAL A 28 -7.90 8.89 14.89
N LEU A 29 -6.92 8.16 14.35
CA LEU A 29 -6.81 7.89 12.91
C LEU A 29 -7.86 6.87 12.42
N LEU A 30 -8.12 5.83 13.20
CA LEU A 30 -9.12 4.79 12.89
C LEU A 30 -10.56 5.32 12.98
N THR A 31 -10.81 6.31 13.84
CA THR A 31 -12.13 6.92 14.06
C THR A 31 -12.41 8.08 13.11
N THR A 32 -11.38 8.69 12.52
CA THR A 32 -11.53 9.75 11.50
C THR A 32 -11.60 9.21 10.07
N MET A 33 -11.16 7.97 9.84
CA MET A 33 -11.22 7.32 8.54
C MET A 33 -12.46 6.43 8.38
N SER A 34 -13.11 6.56 7.22
CA SER A 34 -14.15 5.62 6.79
C SER A 34 -13.56 4.20 6.70
N THR A 35 -14.34 3.18 7.09
CA THR A 35 -13.98 1.76 6.94
C THR A 35 -13.47 1.44 5.53
N PHE A 36 -13.98 2.13 4.52
CA PHE A 36 -13.58 1.96 3.14
C PHE A 36 -12.21 2.58 2.82
N GLN A 37 -11.85 3.72 3.43
CA GLN A 37 -10.51 4.30 3.31
C GLN A 37 -9.45 3.42 3.97
N LEU A 38 -9.76 2.90 5.17
CA LEU A 38 -8.92 1.91 5.84
C LEU A 38 -8.69 0.67 4.98
N PHE A 39 -9.75 0.16 4.34
CA PHE A 39 -9.65 -0.98 3.43
C PHE A 39 -8.70 -0.69 2.26
N LEU A 40 -8.83 0.48 1.62
CA LEU A 40 -7.97 0.88 0.50
C LEU A 40 -6.49 1.02 0.91
N ASP A 41 -6.23 1.60 2.08
CA ASP A 41 -4.88 1.78 2.61
C ASP A 41 -4.19 0.44 2.88
N VAL A 42 -4.90 -0.49 3.53
CA VAL A 42 -4.38 -1.84 3.81
C VAL A 42 -4.20 -2.65 2.53
N TYR A 43 -5.12 -2.50 1.57
CA TYR A 43 -5.04 -3.13 0.25
C TYR A 43 -3.81 -2.65 -0.52
N LEU A 44 -3.58 -1.33 -0.57
CA LEU A 44 -2.38 -0.76 -1.18
C LEU A 44 -1.12 -1.25 -0.46
N ALA A 45 -1.06 -1.06 0.87
CA ALA A 45 0.12 -1.41 1.67
C ALA A 45 0.54 -2.88 1.49
N SER A 46 -0.43 -3.80 1.51
CA SER A 46 -0.17 -5.23 1.29
C SER A 46 0.33 -5.51 -0.12
N THR A 47 -0.27 -4.87 -1.13
CA THR A 47 0.14 -5.07 -2.53
C THR A 47 1.57 -4.59 -2.76
N TYR A 48 1.93 -3.38 -2.30
CA TYR A 48 3.26 -2.82 -2.48
C TYR A 48 4.35 -3.58 -1.70
N SER A 49 4.07 -4.02 -0.47
CA SER A 49 5.00 -4.83 0.34
C SER A 49 5.34 -6.16 -0.33
N GLU A 50 4.34 -6.90 -0.82
CA GLU A 50 4.55 -8.18 -1.52
C GLU A 50 5.29 -7.99 -2.86
N CYS A 51 5.03 -6.89 -3.56
CA CYS A 51 5.78 -6.53 -4.76
C CYS A 51 7.27 -6.32 -4.47
N ALA A 52 7.64 -5.67 -3.36
CA ALA A 52 9.03 -5.38 -3.03
C ALA A 52 9.89 -6.64 -2.80
N VAL A 53 9.35 -7.65 -2.11
CA VAL A 53 10.07 -8.92 -1.88
C VAL A 53 10.14 -9.81 -3.11
N ILE A 54 9.10 -9.80 -3.96
CA ILE A 54 9.14 -10.49 -5.26
C ILE A 54 10.12 -9.80 -6.21
N PHE A 55 10.16 -8.47 -6.21
CA PHE A 55 11.11 -7.69 -7.00
C PHE A 55 12.56 -8.03 -6.69
N TRP A 56 12.88 -8.17 -5.40
CA TRP A 56 14.21 -8.57 -4.95
C TRP A 56 14.60 -9.95 -5.49
N THR A 57 13.65 -10.89 -5.46
CA THR A 57 13.86 -12.25 -5.95
C THR A 57 14.03 -12.27 -7.48
N ILE A 58 13.16 -11.59 -8.22
CA ILE A 58 13.24 -11.48 -9.69
C ILE A 58 14.51 -10.75 -10.12
N ALA A 59 14.91 -9.69 -9.40
CA ALA A 59 16.13 -8.96 -9.72
C ALA A 59 17.38 -9.83 -9.57
N LYS A 60 17.41 -10.75 -8.59
CA LYS A 60 18.50 -11.73 -8.43
C LYS A 60 18.51 -12.80 -9.52
N GLU A 61 17.34 -13.29 -9.95
CA GLU A 61 17.25 -14.45 -10.85
C GLU A 61 17.18 -14.08 -12.35
N LEU A 62 16.47 -13.01 -12.70
CA LEU A 62 16.13 -12.61 -14.07
C LEU A 62 16.73 -11.24 -14.46
N GLY A 63 17.30 -10.52 -13.49
CA GLY A 63 17.93 -9.22 -13.69
C GLY A 63 17.00 -8.02 -13.41
N ILE A 64 17.64 -6.87 -13.17
CA ILE A 64 16.98 -5.65 -12.69
C ILE A 64 15.97 -5.08 -13.70
N ARG A 65 16.20 -5.27 -15.00
CA ARG A 65 15.37 -4.70 -16.07
C ARG A 65 13.98 -5.35 -16.14
N GLU A 66 13.92 -6.68 -16.10
CA GLU A 66 12.66 -7.44 -16.09
C GLU A 66 11.89 -7.21 -14.79
N SER A 67 12.62 -7.11 -13.68
CA SER A 67 12.05 -6.77 -12.38
C SER A 67 11.33 -5.42 -12.45
N LEU A 68 12.02 -4.35 -12.91
CA LEU A 68 11.44 -3.00 -13.07
C LEU A 68 10.18 -2.99 -13.94
N LEU A 69 10.17 -3.74 -15.04
CA LEU A 69 9.04 -3.80 -15.96
C LEU A 69 7.81 -4.46 -15.32
N LEU A 70 8.01 -5.53 -14.55
CA LEU A 70 6.94 -6.22 -13.84
C LEU A 70 6.38 -5.40 -12.68
N SER A 71 7.24 -4.74 -11.90
CA SER A 71 6.77 -3.84 -10.83
C SER A 71 6.00 -2.66 -11.37
N GLY A 72 6.48 -2.03 -12.46
CA GLY A 72 5.76 -0.93 -13.10
C GLY A 72 4.33 -1.33 -13.48
N LYS A 73 4.14 -2.52 -14.07
CA LYS A 73 2.82 -3.05 -14.39
C LYS A 73 1.97 -3.29 -13.14
N GLN A 74 2.54 -3.86 -12.09
CA GLN A 74 1.83 -4.14 -10.83
C GLN A 74 1.35 -2.85 -10.14
N ILE A 75 2.22 -1.84 -10.05
CA ILE A 75 1.94 -0.50 -9.51
C ILE A 75 0.77 0.12 -10.29
N ILE A 76 0.84 0.11 -11.62
CA ILE A 76 -0.23 0.68 -12.47
C ILE A 76 -1.55 -0.07 -12.25
N THR A 77 -1.55 -1.39 -12.20
CA THR A 77 -2.78 -2.18 -12.01
C THR A 77 -3.40 -2.02 -10.62
N SER A 78 -2.58 -1.94 -9.57
CA SER A 78 -3.05 -1.76 -8.19
C SER A 78 -3.56 -0.33 -7.96
N PHE A 79 -2.88 0.65 -8.55
CA PHE A 79 -3.32 2.04 -8.47
C PHE A 79 -4.63 2.25 -9.25
N THR A 80 -4.75 1.68 -10.46
CA THR A 80 -5.99 1.77 -11.24
C THR A 80 -7.15 1.03 -10.58
N SER A 81 -6.92 -0.14 -9.98
CA SER A 81 -7.98 -0.84 -9.23
C SER A 81 -8.43 -0.07 -7.99
N ALA A 82 -7.49 0.50 -7.22
CA ALA A 82 -7.79 1.33 -6.06
C ALA A 82 -8.55 2.61 -6.44
N LEU A 83 -8.19 3.24 -7.56
CA LEU A 83 -8.85 4.44 -8.07
C LEU A 83 -10.28 4.13 -8.54
N LEU A 84 -10.49 3.00 -9.24
CA LEU A 84 -11.82 2.53 -9.62
C LEU A 84 -12.70 2.19 -8.40
N LEU A 85 -12.14 1.49 -7.41
CA LEU A 85 -12.81 1.21 -6.14
C LEU A 85 -13.19 2.50 -5.41
N SER A 86 -12.28 3.48 -5.37
CA SER A 86 -12.54 4.79 -4.78
C SER A 86 -13.60 5.59 -5.52
N MET A 87 -13.74 5.46 -6.84
CA MET A 87 -14.82 6.12 -7.58
C MET A 87 -16.18 5.41 -7.40
N LEU A 88 -16.18 4.10 -7.17
CA LEU A 88 -17.41 3.32 -7.05
C LEU A 88 -18.04 3.43 -5.64
N PHE A 89 -17.22 3.61 -4.61
CA PHE A 89 -17.62 3.59 -3.20
C PHE A 89 -17.23 4.84 -2.40
N GLY A 90 -16.59 5.83 -3.03
CA GLY A 90 -16.31 7.15 -2.46
C GLY A 90 -17.39 8.17 -2.78
#